data_AF-A0A1Y1KB13-F1
#
_entry.id   AF-A0A1Y1KB13-F1
#
_cell.length_a   1.000
_cell.length_b   1.000
_cell.length_c   1.000
_cell.angle_alpha   90.00
_cell.angle_beta   90.00
_cell.angle_gamma   90.00
#
_symmetry.space_group_name_H-M   'P 1'
#
loop_
_entity.id
_entity.type
_entity.pdbx_description
1 polymer ?
#
loop_
_entity_poly.entity_id
_entity_poly.type
_entity_poly.pdbx_seq_one_letter_code
_entity_poly.pdbx_strand_id
1 'polypeptide(L)'
;EIEGISSGKILTLVTNDSNRFYEIPIMMHYPWVVVLQIVVAGWFLYEEFEISSLCGVGFIISFVGLYLLLGMILKRLRSKTLTKTDERVRVTKEIIYGIQMLKMYKWEGYFSNLVSACRRLE
;
A
#
# COMPACT_ATOMS: atom_id res chain seq x y z
N GLU A 1 -33.68 -3.95 -0.39
CA GLU A 1 -32.45 -3.15 -0.31
C GLU A 1 -31.18 -3.79 -0.90
N ILE A 2 -31.21 -5.05 -1.37
CA ILE A 2 -30.01 -5.73 -1.91
C ILE A 2 -29.83 -5.50 -3.44
N GLU A 3 -30.81 -4.94 -4.14
CA GLU A 3 -30.77 -4.74 -5.61
C GLU A 3 -29.76 -3.67 -6.09
N GLY A 4 -29.19 -2.85 -5.20
CA GLY A 4 -28.23 -1.81 -5.56
C GLY A 4 -26.76 -2.26 -5.56
N ILE A 5 -26.44 -3.47 -5.11
CA ILE A 5 -25.05 -3.93 -4.96
C ILE A 5 -24.66 -4.76 -6.18
N SER A 6 -23.79 -4.20 -7.03
CA SER A 6 -23.20 -4.93 -8.17
C SER A 6 -22.53 -6.22 -7.70
N SER A 7 -22.77 -7.33 -8.40
CA SER A 7 -22.18 -8.65 -8.12
C SER A 7 -20.65 -8.60 -7.96
N GLY A 8 -19.97 -7.73 -8.71
CA GLY A 8 -18.53 -7.51 -8.56
C GLY A 8 -18.13 -6.92 -7.21
N LYS A 9 -18.95 -6.05 -6.63
CA LYS A 9 -18.71 -5.45 -5.30
C LYS A 9 -18.89 -6.49 -4.19
N ILE A 10 -19.86 -7.39 -4.33
CA ILE A 10 -20.03 -8.54 -3.43
C ILE A 10 -18.81 -9.45 -3.49
N LEU A 11 -18.32 -9.75 -4.71
CA LEU A 11 -17.14 -10.60 -4.87
C LEU A 11 -15.89 -9.97 -4.25
N THR A 12 -15.65 -8.67 -4.44
CA THR A 12 -14.53 -7.97 -3.80
C THR A 12 -14.64 -7.99 -2.27
N LEU A 13 -15.84 -7.76 -1.72
CA LEU A 13 -16.08 -7.85 -0.28
C LEU A 13 -15.74 -9.25 0.26
N VAL A 14 -16.21 -10.30 -0.40
CA VAL A 14 -16.00 -11.68 0.05
C VAL A 14 -14.54 -12.11 -0.09
N THR A 15 -13.86 -11.73 -1.16
CA THR A 15 -12.50 -12.22 -1.45
C THR A 15 -11.41 -11.36 -0.79
N ASN A 16 -11.49 -10.04 -0.95
CA ASN A 16 -10.45 -9.13 -0.46
C ASN A 16 -10.68 -8.75 1.00
N ASP A 17 -11.90 -8.35 1.34
CA ASP A 17 -12.16 -7.79 2.67
C ASP A 17 -12.24 -8.90 3.72
N SER A 18 -12.80 -10.07 3.40
CA SER A 18 -12.77 -11.24 4.30
C SER A 18 -11.34 -11.67 4.64
N ASN A 19 -10.42 -11.68 3.68
CA ASN A 19 -9.02 -12.02 3.95
C ASN A 19 -8.38 -10.97 4.87
N ARG A 20 -8.68 -9.69 4.63
CA ARG A 20 -8.18 -8.59 5.47
C ARG A 20 -8.72 -8.66 6.91
N PHE A 21 -9.97 -9.08 7.10
CA PHE A 21 -10.55 -9.31 8.43
C PHE A 21 -9.88 -10.45 9.21
N TYR A 22 -9.29 -11.43 8.52
CA TYR A 22 -8.50 -12.47 9.16
C TYR A 22 -7.12 -11.96 9.63
N GLU A 23 -6.49 -11.08 8.86
CA GLU A 23 -5.16 -10.54 9.15
C GLU A 23 -5.15 -9.46 10.25
N ILE A 24 -6.18 -8.59 10.30
CA ILE A 24 -6.23 -7.46 11.24
C ILE A 24 -6.12 -7.88 12.72
N PRO A 25 -6.86 -8.89 13.22
CA PRO A 25 -6.77 -9.31 14.62
C PRO A 25 -5.36 -9.75 15.02
N ILE A 26 -4.65 -10.40 14.09
CA ILE A 26 -3.26 -10.81 14.29
C ILE A 26 -2.36 -9.58 14.43
N MET A 27 -2.64 -8.48 13.73
CA MET A 27 -1.84 -7.26 13.82
C MET A 27 -2.29 -6.29 14.92
N MET A 28 -3.51 -6.43 15.42
CA MET A 28 -4.14 -5.51 16.36
C MET A 28 -3.46 -5.49 17.73
N HIS A 29 -2.70 -6.54 18.08
CA HIS A 29 -2.01 -6.60 19.37
C HIS A 29 -0.72 -5.73 19.42
N TYR A 30 -0.12 -5.44 18.26
CA TYR A 30 1.17 -4.73 18.22
C TYR A 30 1.15 -3.32 18.82
N PRO A 31 0.15 -2.45 18.59
CA PRO A 31 0.20 -1.07 19.07
C PRO A 31 0.32 -0.94 20.59
N TRP A 32 -0.46 -1.71 21.36
CA TRP A 32 -0.42 -1.63 22.82
C TRP A 32 0.78 -2.38 23.40
N VAL A 33 1.21 -3.49 22.77
CA VAL A 33 2.44 -4.20 23.16
C VAL A 33 3.66 -3.30 22.99
N VAL A 34 3.75 -2.54 21.89
CA VAL A 34 4.83 -1.57 21.65
C VAL A 34 4.86 -0.49 22.72
N VAL A 35 3.71 0.05 23.13
CA VAL A 35 3.66 1.06 24.19
C VAL A 35 4.20 0.50 25.51
N LEU A 36 3.75 -0.70 25.88
CA LEU A 36 4.23 -1.38 27.10
C LEU A 36 5.74 -1.65 27.01
N GLN A 37 6.23 -2.11 25.85
CA GLN A 37 7.64 -2.37 25.62
C GLN A 37 8.49 -1.10 25.76
N ILE A 38 8.05 0.03 25.22
CA ILE A 38 8.78 1.31 25.35
C ILE A 38 8.86 1.75 26.82
N VAL A 39 7.77 1.60 27.59
CA VAL A 39 7.75 1.96 29.02
C VAL A 39 8.71 1.10 29.82
N VAL A 40 8.66 -0.23 29.64
CA VAL A 40 9.53 -1.16 30.37
C VAL A 40 10.99 -0.96 29.97
N ALA A 41 11.29 -0.87 28.67
CA ALA A 41 12.65 -0.64 28.19
C ALA A 41 13.20 0.72 28.65
N GLY A 42 12.36 1.76 28.64
CA GLY A 42 12.71 3.08 29.14
C GLY A 42 13.03 3.10 30.63
N TRP A 43 12.31 2.33 31.44
CA TRP A 43 12.59 2.20 32.87
C TRP A 43 13.95 1.52 33.13
N PHE A 44 14.22 0.39 32.48
CA PHE A 44 15.54 -0.27 32.57
C PHE A 44 16.69 0.64 32.13
N LEU A 45 16.51 1.38 31.04
CA LEU A 45 17.50 2.33 30.53
C LEU A 45 17.79 3.48 31.50
N TYR A 46 16.79 3.91 32.27
CA TYR A 46 16.97 4.95 33.28
C TYR A 46 17.73 4.43 34.50
N GLU A 47 17.41 3.21 34.96
CA GLU A 47 18.06 2.59 36.11
C GLU A 47 19.55 2.31 35.87
N GLU A 48 19.92 1.89 34.66
CA GLU A 48 21.30 1.50 34.35
C GLU A 48 22.22 2.70 34.00
N PHE A 49 21.69 3.75 33.35
CA PHE A 49 22.52 4.80 32.71
C PHE A 49 22.26 6.24 33.20
N GLU A 50 21.28 6.46 34.08
CA GLU A 50 20.92 7.77 34.65
C GLU A 50 20.89 8.90 33.57
N ILE A 51 21.78 9.90 33.65
CA ILE A 51 21.85 11.04 32.71
C ILE A 51 22.38 10.63 31.32
N SER A 52 23.22 9.61 31.22
CA SER A 52 23.80 9.16 29.93
C SER A 52 22.72 8.58 29.00
N SER A 53 21.60 8.14 29.56
CA SER A 53 20.42 7.63 28.84
C SER A 53 19.80 8.67 27.90
N LEU A 54 19.88 9.97 28.23
CA LEU A 54 19.28 11.06 27.45
C LEU A 54 19.82 11.14 26.01
N CYS A 55 21.11 10.86 25.80
CA CYS A 55 21.72 10.83 24.47
C CYS A 55 21.15 9.68 23.61
N GLY A 56 20.95 8.51 24.22
CA GLY A 56 20.36 7.35 23.54
C GLY A 56 18.90 7.57 23.18
N VAL A 57 18.12 8.16 24.08
CA VAL A 57 16.72 8.53 23.81
C VAL A 57 16.62 9.54 22.66
N GLY A 58 17.49 10.56 22.63
CA GLY A 58 17.55 11.53 21.53
C GLY A 58 17.84 10.87 20.17
N PHE A 59 18.77 9.91 20.15
CA PHE A 59 19.09 9.14 18.95
C PHE A 59 17.89 8.31 18.46
N ILE A 60 17.18 7.62 19.37
CA ILE A 60 15.99 6.83 19.04
C ILE A 60 14.88 7.73 18.46
N ILE A 61 14.62 8.88 19.07
CA ILE A 61 13.62 9.85 18.57
C ILE A 61 13.98 10.32 17.16
N SER A 62 15.26 10.61 16.91
CA SER A 62 15.74 10.99 15.58
C SER A 62 15.51 9.87 14.55
N PHE A 63 15.77 8.62 14.92
CA PHE A 63 15.53 7.46 14.06
C PHE A 63 14.03 7.25 13.76
N VAL A 64 13.17 7.40 14.77
CA VAL A 64 11.72 7.35 14.58
C VAL A 64 11.27 8.44 13.60
N GLY A 65 11.76 9.66 13.75
CA GLY A 65 11.49 10.76 12.81
C GLY A 65 11.93 10.44 11.38
N LEU A 66 13.15 9.93 11.22
CA LEU A 66 13.68 9.50 9.91
C LEU A 66 12.83 8.37 9.30
N TYR A 67 12.43 7.39 10.09
CA TYR A 67 11.57 6.28 9.63
C TYR A 67 10.21 6.78 9.14
N LEU A 68 9.59 7.72 9.86
CA LEU A 68 8.33 8.34 9.44
C LEU A 68 8.47 9.12 8.13
N LEU A 69 9.54 9.90 7.98
CA LEU A 69 9.81 10.65 6.75
C LEU A 69 9.98 9.71 5.55
N LEU A 70 10.76 8.65 5.70
CA LEU A 70 10.90 7.61 4.67
C LEU A 70 9.55 6.96 4.34
N GLY A 71 8.75 6.65 5.35
CA GLY A 71 7.39 6.12 5.17
C GLY A 71 6.50 7.06 4.34
N MET A 72 6.56 8.37 4.58
CA MET A 72 5.82 9.36 3.80
C MET A 72 6.30 9.43 2.34
N ILE A 73 7.61 9.35 2.10
CA ILE A 73 8.18 9.33 0.75
C ILE A 73 7.72 8.07 0.00
N LEU A 74 7.84 6.90 0.62
CA LEU A 74 7.41 5.62 0.06
C LEU A 74 5.91 5.63 -0.24
N LYS A 75 5.08 6.18 0.65
CA LYS A 75 3.64 6.34 0.42
C LYS A 75 3.36 7.21 -0.81
N ARG A 76 4.06 8.33 -0.98
CA ARG A 76 3.92 9.21 -2.16
C ARG A 76 4.34 8.49 -3.44
N LEU A 77 5.47 7.79 -3.44
CA LEU A 77 5.94 7.02 -4.59
C LEU A 77 4.95 5.92 -4.96
N ARG A 78 4.51 5.13 -3.97
CA ARG A 78 3.49 4.10 -4.16
C ARG A 78 2.20 4.66 -4.75
N SER A 79 1.75 5.82 -4.28
CA SER A 79 0.55 6.47 -4.83
C SER A 79 0.72 6.84 -6.31
N LYS A 80 1.89 7.35 -6.71
CA LYS A 80 2.16 7.68 -8.12
C LYS A 80 2.16 6.42 -9.00
N THR A 81 2.82 5.35 -8.55
CA THR A 81 2.84 4.07 -9.26
C THR A 81 1.44 3.47 -9.38
N LEU A 82 0.62 3.57 -8.34
CA LEU A 82 -0.78 3.11 -8.38
C LEU A 82 -1.59 3.85 -9.44
N THR A 83 -1.46 5.18 -9.53
CA THR A 83 -2.16 5.96 -10.58
C THR A 83 -1.76 5.52 -12.00
N LYS A 84 -0.48 5.25 -12.23
CA LYS A 84 0.01 4.76 -13.54
C LYS A 84 -0.47 3.34 -13.85
N THR A 85 -0.46 2.48 -12.83
CA THR A 85 -0.96 1.11 -12.94
C THR A 85 -2.45 1.09 -13.25
N ASP A 86 -3.23 1.95 -12.60
CA ASP A 86 -4.68 2.07 -12.84
C ASP A 86 -4.99 2.57 -14.25
N GLU A 87 -4.22 3.52 -14.77
CA GLU A 87 -4.33 4.00 -16.15
C GLU A 87 -4.09 2.88 -17.16
N ARG A 88 -3.01 2.10 -17.01
CA ARG A 88 -2.74 0.93 -17.86
C ARG A 88 -3.88 -0.09 -17.79
N VAL A 89 -4.37 -0.41 -16.58
CA VAL A 89 -5.47 -1.36 -16.40
C VAL A 89 -6.74 -0.86 -17.08
N ARG A 90 -7.03 0.45 -17.03
CA ARG A 90 -8.16 1.06 -17.73
C ARG A 90 -8.05 0.92 -19.24
N VAL A 91 -6.92 1.33 -19.83
CA VAL A 91 -6.67 1.21 -21.29
C VAL A 91 -6.76 -0.26 -21.74
N THR A 92 -6.19 -1.18 -20.96
CA THR A 92 -6.26 -2.61 -21.27
C THR A 92 -7.69 -3.13 -21.24
N LYS A 93 -8.52 -2.68 -20.29
CA LYS A 93 -9.96 -3.02 -20.25
C LYS A 93 -10.66 -2.52 -21.51
N GLU A 94 -10.44 -1.26 -21.91
CA GLU A 94 -11.04 -0.68 -23.12
C GLU A 94 -10.67 -1.48 -24.39
N ILE A 95 -9.40 -1.91 -24.51
CA ILE A 95 -8.94 -2.77 -25.62
C ILE A 95 -9.68 -4.11 -25.64
N ILE A 96 -9.86 -4.74 -24.48
CA ILE A 96 -10.57 -6.04 -24.38
C ILE A 96 -12.03 -5.88 -24.80
N TYR A 97 -12.71 -4.81 -24.38
CA TYR A 97 -14.08 -4.54 -24.81
C TYR A 97 -14.19 -4.29 -26.33
N GLY A 98 -13.19 -3.65 -26.94
CA GLY A 98 -13.16 -3.33 -28.38
C GLY A 98 -12.45 -4.33 -29.29
N ILE A 99 -12.09 -5.52 -28.80
CA ILE A 99 -11.10 -6.40 -29.45
C ILE A 99 -11.48 -6.85 -30.88
N GLN A 100 -12.77 -7.03 -31.16
CA GLN A 100 -13.26 -7.46 -32.48
C GLN A 100 -12.96 -6.41 -33.56
N MET A 101 -13.22 -5.14 -33.26
CA MET A 101 -12.92 -4.03 -34.17
C MET A 101 -11.41 -3.89 -34.41
N LEU A 102 -10.60 -3.98 -33.34
CA LEU A 102 -9.14 -3.93 -33.45
C LEU A 102 -8.59 -4.97 -34.44
N LYS A 103 -9.09 -6.22 -34.34
CA LYS A 103 -8.66 -7.31 -35.23
C LYS A 103 -9.13 -7.09 -36.68
N MET A 104 -10.36 -6.61 -36.86
CA MET A 104 -10.91 -6.33 -38.19
C MET A 104 -10.07 -5.29 -38.95
N TYR A 105 -9.55 -4.28 -38.24
CA TYR A 105 -8.71 -3.21 -38.81
C TYR A 105 -7.20 -3.45 -38.68
N LYS A 106 -6.76 -4.60 -38.14
CA LYS A 106 -5.34 -4.93 -37.87
C LYS A 106 -4.60 -3.87 -37.03
N TRP A 107 -5.30 -3.24 -36.08
CA TRP A 107 -4.74 -2.21 -35.18
C TRP A 107 -4.00 -2.76 -33.95
N GLU A 108 -3.86 -4.08 -33.86
CA GLU A 108 -3.19 -4.78 -32.75
C GLU A 108 -1.77 -4.27 -32.47
N GLY A 109 -0.99 -3.96 -33.51
CA GLY A 109 0.36 -3.42 -33.34
C GLY A 109 0.37 -2.02 -32.71
N TYR A 110 -0.55 -1.14 -33.11
CA TYR A 110 -0.66 0.21 -32.55
C TYR A 110 -1.04 0.17 -31.06
N PHE A 111 -2.06 -0.61 -30.70
CA PHE A 111 -2.49 -0.74 -29.32
C PHE A 111 -1.48 -1.48 -28.44
N SER A 112 -0.72 -2.44 -29.00
CA SER A 112 0.41 -3.05 -28.31
C SER A 112 1.49 -2.01 -27.95
N ASN A 113 1.81 -1.11 -28.88
CA ASN A 113 2.73 -0.01 -28.64
C ASN A 113 2.18 1.02 -27.63
N LEU A 114 0.87 1.25 -27.62
CA LEU A 114 0.24 2.13 -26.63
C LEU A 114 0.38 1.57 -25.21
N VAL A 115 0.10 0.27 -25.03
CA VAL A 115 0.24 -0.40 -23.71
C VAL A 115 1.71 -0.44 -23.27
N SER A 116 2.65 -0.69 -24.19
CA SER A 116 4.09 -0.68 -23.86
C SER A 116 4.58 0.72 -23.48
N ALA A 117 4.04 1.78 -24.10
CA ALA A 117 4.30 3.15 -23.70
C ALA A 117 3.76 3.45 -22.29
N CYS A 118 2.53 3.02 -21.96
CA CYS A 118 1.99 3.15 -20.61
C CYS A 118 2.86 2.42 -19.57
N ARG A 119 3.32 1.20 -19.86
CA ARG A 119 4.20 0.42 -18.96
C ARG A 119 5.56 1.07 -18.74
N ARG A 120 6.08 1.83 -19.70
CA ARG A 120 7.34 2.58 -19.53
C ARG A 120 7.18 3.82 -18.63
N LEU A 121 5.94 4.28 -18.42
CA LEU A 121 5.62 5.40 -17.56
C LEU A 121 5.24 4.98 -16.13
N GLU A 122 5.03 3.68 -15.89
CA GLU A 122 4.89 3.06 -14.55
C GLU A 122 6.22 3.03 -13.80
#